data_AF-A0A3M7SAE5-F1
#
_entry.id   AF-A0A3M7SAE5-F1
#
_cell.length_a   1.000
_cell.length_b   1.000
_cell.length_c   1.000
_cell.angle_alpha   90.00
_cell.angle_beta   90.00
_cell.angle_gamma   90.00
#
_symmetry.space_group_name_H-M   'P 1'
#
loop_
_entity.id
_entity.type
_entity.pdbx_description
1 polymer ?
#
loop_
_entity_poly.entity_id
_entity_poly.type
_entity_poly.pdbx_seq_one_letter_code
_entity_poly.pdbx_strand_id
1 'polypeptide(L)'
;CILENNFNDTVEDAEPLTKNKRSTGRIFDFLHDCESLDEFKRLIKDLRFDNIAWHFHLTNRLAYCDKHIYNCKHRRKGCKKAIFFQVKAGQTRGTVHVSDNEHSNHPEEEDFVTIPIAVKEKIKYLRQLGQTKRSIKKNLIKEGIQPPTDNQIQYIINSVSIDNNKNCRMNELKEWCELHSTIPENDDDKVFVGKFEYVSDCESDFSPTQHENFPIITGGTTDRNKSLHPVGVAVTRNETDEDYGFFFSSVKETYEKCYEKNLNLTILIADNAPAITNGFQKVFELKQRVNCWAHVYRNIESHLRPVNKVEAARILEDVKQIQKIFDPQLFATSVKLFREKWNRVNSASFQTFSILMVCI
;
A
#
# COMPACT_ATOMS: atom_id res chain seq x y z
N CYS A 1 -62.16 46.46 -43.70
CA CYS A 1 -62.13 45.14 -44.35
C CYS A 1 -61.10 44.27 -43.62
N ILE A 2 -61.52 43.34 -42.75
CA ILE A 2 -62.03 41.97 -43.08
C ILE A 2 -60.79 41.13 -43.45
N LEU A 3 -60.29 40.11 -42.71
CA LEU A 3 -60.85 39.03 -41.86
C LEU A 3 -59.72 38.49 -40.95
N GLU A 4 -59.88 38.24 -39.65
CA GLU A 4 -60.43 37.03 -38.99
C GLU A 4 -60.18 35.69 -39.69
N ASN A 5 -59.43 34.78 -39.06
CA ASN A 5 -59.75 33.36 -39.13
C ASN A 5 -59.27 32.62 -37.87
N ASN A 6 -60.29 32.24 -37.09
CA ASN A 6 -60.32 31.22 -36.06
C ASN A 6 -59.83 29.86 -36.57
N PHE A 7 -59.21 29.07 -35.70
CA PHE A 7 -59.40 27.60 -35.60
C PHE A 7 -58.89 27.19 -34.20
N ASN A 8 -59.77 27.19 -33.19
CA ASN A 8 -60.67 26.14 -32.74
C ASN A 8 -60.03 25.23 -31.68
N ASP A 9 -60.57 25.31 -30.47
CA ASP A 9 -60.39 24.37 -29.38
C ASP A 9 -60.77 22.95 -29.80
N THR A 10 -59.90 22.00 -29.45
CA THR A 10 -60.35 20.66 -29.07
C THR A 10 -59.48 20.21 -27.91
N VAL A 11 -60.08 20.30 -26.73
CA VAL A 11 -59.84 19.39 -25.62
C VAL A 11 -60.14 17.98 -26.14
N GLU A 12 -59.10 17.19 -26.38
CA GLU A 12 -59.26 15.73 -26.48
C GLU A 12 -58.78 15.13 -25.17
N ASP A 13 -59.77 14.62 -24.45
CA ASP A 13 -59.65 13.71 -23.32
C ASP A 13 -58.59 12.63 -23.61
N ALA A 14 -57.51 12.66 -22.84
CA ALA A 14 -56.58 11.53 -22.80
C ALA A 14 -57.30 10.35 -22.13
N GLU A 15 -57.93 9.51 -22.95
CA GLU A 15 -58.42 8.20 -22.52
C GLU A 15 -57.28 7.39 -21.85
N PRO A 16 -57.58 6.67 -20.76
CA PRO A 16 -56.58 5.89 -20.05
C PRO A 16 -56.12 4.72 -20.91
N LEU A 17 -54.84 4.73 -21.30
CA LEU A 17 -54.18 3.62 -21.98
C LEU A 17 -54.22 2.35 -21.10
N THR A 18 -55.24 1.52 -21.31
CA THR A 18 -55.23 0.12 -20.94
C THR A 18 -55.42 -0.72 -22.19
N LYS A 19 -54.38 -1.49 -22.55
CA LYS A 19 -54.45 -2.94 -22.74
C LYS A 19 -53.11 -3.49 -23.22
N ASN A 20 -52.64 -4.43 -22.42
CA ASN A 20 -51.39 -5.18 -22.53
C ASN A 20 -51.23 -5.88 -23.89
N LYS A 21 -50.12 -5.62 -24.58
CA LYS A 21 -49.57 -6.55 -25.58
C LYS A 21 -48.61 -7.51 -24.88
N ARG A 22 -48.92 -8.81 -24.96
CA ARG A 22 -48.12 -9.92 -24.42
C ARG A 22 -46.77 -10.00 -25.15
N SER A 23 -45.72 -9.48 -24.54
CA SER A 23 -44.32 -9.85 -24.80
C SER A 23 -43.63 -10.20 -23.49
N THR A 24 -43.95 -11.36 -22.89
CA THR A 24 -43.24 -11.86 -21.66
C THR A 24 -43.01 -10.75 -20.62
N GLY A 25 -43.99 -9.86 -20.47
CA GLY A 25 -43.81 -8.50 -19.97
C GLY A 25 -43.66 -8.53 -18.46
N ARG A 26 -42.48 -8.13 -17.97
CA ARG A 26 -42.29 -7.80 -16.56
C ARG A 26 -43.18 -6.59 -16.25
N ILE A 27 -44.07 -6.73 -15.28
CA ILE A 27 -44.80 -5.59 -14.72
C ILE A 27 -43.86 -4.91 -13.74
N PHE A 28 -43.83 -3.59 -13.75
CA PHE A 28 -42.99 -2.82 -12.83
C PHE A 28 -43.86 -1.85 -12.06
N ASP A 29 -43.71 -1.86 -10.75
CA ASP A 29 -44.40 -0.97 -9.84
C ASP A 29 -43.51 0.22 -9.52
N PHE A 30 -44.13 1.41 -9.46
CA PHE A 30 -43.47 2.61 -8.97
C PHE A 30 -43.08 2.41 -7.52
N LEU A 31 -41.86 2.82 -7.19
CA LEU A 31 -41.31 2.64 -5.86
C LEU A 31 -40.97 3.98 -5.18
N HIS A 32 -40.16 4.80 -5.83
CA HIS A 32 -39.60 6.01 -5.22
C HIS A 32 -39.08 7.00 -6.26
N ASP A 33 -38.98 8.28 -5.90
CA ASP A 33 -38.27 9.30 -6.68
C ASP A 33 -36.85 9.46 -6.15
N CYS A 34 -35.85 9.68 -7.02
CA CYS A 34 -34.50 10.08 -6.62
C CYS A 34 -34.08 11.34 -7.36
N GLU A 35 -33.39 12.24 -6.68
CA GLU A 35 -32.89 13.52 -7.21
C GLU A 35 -31.80 13.32 -8.28
N SER A 36 -31.12 12.17 -8.27
CA SER A 36 -30.10 11.83 -9.27
C SER A 36 -29.85 10.33 -9.42
N LEU A 37 -29.18 9.97 -10.52
CA LEU A 37 -28.67 8.61 -10.74
C LEU A 37 -27.67 8.19 -9.65
N ASP A 38 -26.86 9.11 -9.13
CA ASP A 38 -25.85 8.78 -8.12
C ASP A 38 -26.46 8.55 -6.74
N GLU A 39 -27.52 9.29 -6.40
CA GLU A 39 -28.35 8.97 -5.23
C GLU A 39 -28.98 7.58 -5.37
N PHE A 40 -29.57 7.26 -6.52
CA PHE A 40 -30.11 5.93 -6.77
C PHE A 40 -29.02 4.83 -6.64
N LYS A 41 -27.82 5.06 -7.18
CA LYS A 41 -26.69 4.13 -7.03
C LYS A 41 -26.28 3.94 -5.57
N ARG A 42 -26.30 5.00 -4.75
CA ARG A 42 -26.08 4.91 -3.30
C ARG A 42 -27.21 4.13 -2.63
N LEU A 43 -28.47 4.41 -2.98
CA LEU A 43 -29.64 3.70 -2.46
C LEU A 43 -29.53 2.18 -2.67
N ILE A 44 -29.25 1.73 -3.89
CA ILE A 44 -29.14 0.29 -4.18
C ILE A 44 -27.87 -0.37 -3.61
N LYS A 45 -26.83 0.41 -3.29
CA LYS A 45 -25.54 -0.09 -2.78
C LYS A 45 -25.49 -0.12 -1.24
N ASP A 46 -25.97 0.94 -0.60
CA ASP A 46 -25.81 1.18 0.83
C ASP A 46 -27.03 0.72 1.63
N LEU A 47 -28.25 0.88 1.09
CA LEU A 47 -29.48 0.52 1.79
C LEU A 47 -29.94 -0.92 1.54
N ARG A 48 -29.16 -1.72 0.78
CA ARG A 48 -29.46 -3.10 0.40
C ARG A 48 -30.95 -3.30 0.13
N PHE A 49 -31.46 -2.65 -0.91
CA PHE A 49 -32.86 -2.77 -1.32
C PHE A 49 -33.23 -4.28 -1.45
N ASP A 50 -34.19 -4.75 -0.63
CA ASP A 50 -34.56 -6.16 -0.43
C ASP A 50 -33.45 -7.11 0.10
N ASN A 51 -32.44 -6.59 0.81
CA ASN A 51 -31.25 -7.32 1.29
C ASN A 51 -30.42 -8.01 0.19
N ILE A 52 -30.57 -7.58 -1.06
CA ILE A 52 -29.96 -8.24 -2.23
C ILE A 52 -29.05 -7.29 -2.98
N ALA A 53 -27.90 -7.81 -3.45
CA ALA A 53 -27.01 -7.03 -4.28
C ALA A 53 -27.56 -6.96 -5.72
N TRP A 54 -27.51 -5.76 -6.29
CA TRP A 54 -27.98 -5.44 -7.63
C TRP A 54 -26.79 -5.27 -8.58
N HIS A 55 -26.88 -5.84 -9.79
CA HIS A 55 -25.89 -5.65 -10.83
C HIS A 55 -26.45 -4.81 -11.97
N PHE A 56 -25.70 -3.79 -12.36
CA PHE A 56 -25.99 -3.00 -13.54
C PHE A 56 -26.06 -3.92 -14.76
N HIS A 57 -27.13 -3.78 -15.55
CA HIS A 57 -27.30 -4.56 -16.75
C HIS A 57 -27.00 -3.75 -18.00
N LEU A 58 -27.71 -2.63 -18.16
CA LEU A 58 -27.60 -1.77 -19.33
C LEU A 58 -28.33 -0.45 -19.09
N THR A 59 -28.08 0.49 -19.99
CA THR A 59 -28.86 1.72 -20.14
C THR A 59 -29.60 1.66 -21.47
N ASN A 60 -30.92 1.74 -21.44
CA ASN A 60 -31.73 1.94 -22.63
C ASN A 60 -31.97 3.44 -22.82
N ARG A 61 -31.41 4.01 -23.88
CA ARG A 61 -31.65 5.40 -24.27
C ARG A 61 -32.87 5.45 -25.18
N LEU A 62 -33.93 6.09 -24.73
CA LEU A 62 -35.18 6.29 -25.48
C LEU A 62 -35.28 7.75 -25.92
N ALA A 63 -36.16 8.04 -26.89
CA ALA A 63 -36.31 9.39 -27.45
C ALA A 63 -36.59 10.48 -26.40
N TYR A 64 -37.21 10.13 -25.26
CA TYR A 64 -37.64 11.06 -24.22
C TYR A 64 -37.10 10.72 -22.82
N CYS A 65 -36.37 9.63 -22.64
CA CYS A 65 -35.81 9.25 -21.34
C CYS A 65 -34.65 8.25 -21.44
N ASP A 66 -33.81 8.22 -20.41
CA ASP A 66 -32.83 7.16 -20.19
C ASP A 66 -33.33 6.22 -19.10
N LYS A 67 -33.21 4.92 -19.34
CA LYS A 67 -33.61 3.86 -18.42
C LYS A 67 -32.40 3.00 -18.04
N HIS A 68 -31.94 3.13 -16.81
CA HIS A 68 -30.84 2.36 -16.24
C HIS A 68 -31.38 1.12 -15.55
N ILE A 69 -31.10 -0.05 -16.09
CA ILE A 69 -31.66 -1.33 -15.62
C ILE A 69 -30.63 -2.07 -14.80
N TYR A 70 -31.06 -2.57 -13.64
CA TYR A 70 -30.30 -3.42 -12.74
C TYR A 70 -31.06 -4.73 -12.53
N ASN A 71 -30.35 -5.85 -12.49
CA ASN A 71 -30.94 -7.15 -12.15
C ASN A 71 -30.39 -7.65 -10.84
N CYS A 72 -31.14 -8.55 -10.19
CA CYS A 72 -30.64 -9.31 -9.06
C CYS A 72 -29.31 -10.02 -9.41
N LYS A 73 -28.36 -10.06 -8.46
CA LYS A 73 -27.08 -10.78 -8.62
C LYS A 73 -27.25 -12.25 -9.02
N HIS A 74 -28.34 -12.88 -8.60
CA HIS A 74 -28.69 -14.27 -8.90
C HIS A 74 -29.41 -14.45 -10.24
N ARG A 75 -29.39 -13.45 -11.15
CA ARG A 75 -29.99 -13.60 -12.50
C ARG A 75 -29.48 -14.82 -13.24
N ARG A 76 -28.19 -15.16 -13.10
CA ARG A 76 -27.60 -16.36 -13.72
C ARG A 76 -28.13 -17.67 -13.11
N LYS A 77 -28.65 -17.63 -11.88
CA LYS A 77 -29.33 -18.76 -11.21
C LYS A 77 -30.85 -18.78 -11.51
N GLY A 78 -31.34 -17.90 -12.39
CA GLY A 78 -32.73 -17.86 -12.83
C GLY A 78 -33.62 -16.82 -12.15
N CYS A 79 -33.10 -16.01 -11.21
CA CYS A 79 -33.85 -14.92 -10.59
C CYS A 79 -34.24 -13.87 -11.64
N LYS A 80 -35.54 -13.52 -11.73
CA LYS A 80 -36.06 -12.59 -12.74
C LYS A 80 -36.28 -11.17 -12.23
N LYS A 81 -36.09 -10.92 -10.92
CA LYS A 81 -36.25 -9.59 -10.32
C LYS A 81 -35.31 -8.57 -10.96
N ALA A 82 -35.87 -7.42 -11.31
CA ALA A 82 -35.17 -6.27 -11.85
C ALA A 82 -35.69 -4.98 -11.23
N ILE A 83 -34.82 -3.98 -11.16
CA ILE A 83 -35.15 -2.61 -10.80
C ILE A 83 -34.62 -1.70 -11.89
N PHE A 84 -35.30 -0.61 -12.18
CA PHE A 84 -34.77 0.39 -13.09
C PHE A 84 -35.00 1.80 -12.57
N PHE A 85 -34.07 2.67 -12.95
CA PHE A 85 -34.16 4.11 -12.73
C PHE A 85 -34.38 4.78 -14.08
N GLN A 86 -35.42 5.61 -14.16
CA GLN A 86 -35.82 6.30 -15.39
C GLN A 86 -35.70 7.81 -15.19
N VAL A 87 -34.98 8.47 -16.11
CA VAL A 87 -34.75 9.92 -16.10
C VAL A 87 -35.23 10.50 -17.41
N LYS A 88 -36.06 11.56 -17.39
CA LYS A 88 -36.50 12.23 -18.62
C LYS A 88 -35.33 13.01 -19.24
N ALA A 89 -35.33 13.16 -20.57
CA ALA A 89 -34.30 13.90 -21.27
C ALA A 89 -34.15 15.32 -20.70
N GLY A 90 -32.92 15.70 -20.34
CA GLY A 90 -32.60 17.01 -19.75
C GLY A 90 -32.91 17.16 -18.25
N GLN A 91 -33.36 16.12 -17.56
CA GLN A 91 -33.58 16.12 -16.11
C GLN A 91 -32.48 15.34 -15.38
N THR A 92 -32.27 15.65 -14.10
CA THR A 92 -31.40 14.86 -13.19
C THR A 92 -32.23 13.94 -12.30
N ARG A 93 -33.40 14.42 -11.84
CA ARG A 93 -34.35 13.66 -11.04
C ARG A 93 -35.00 12.57 -11.88
N GLY A 94 -35.17 11.39 -11.29
CA GLY A 94 -35.77 10.23 -11.94
C GLY A 94 -36.63 9.41 -11.01
N THR A 95 -37.39 8.50 -11.61
CA THR A 95 -38.30 7.59 -10.92
C THR A 95 -37.72 6.19 -10.89
N VAL A 96 -37.84 5.52 -9.75
CA VAL A 96 -37.41 4.13 -9.54
C VAL A 96 -38.63 3.22 -9.65
N HIS A 97 -38.46 2.12 -10.38
CA HIS A 97 -39.49 1.10 -10.58
C HIS A 97 -38.92 -0.29 -10.36
N VAL A 98 -39.66 -1.14 -9.67
CA VAL A 98 -39.25 -2.51 -9.33
C VAL A 98 -40.18 -3.52 -9.98
N SER A 99 -39.63 -4.63 -10.50
CA SER A 99 -40.46 -5.66 -11.13
C SER A 99 -41.31 -6.39 -10.08
N ASP A 100 -42.52 -6.76 -10.44
CA ASP A 100 -43.48 -7.54 -9.64
C ASP A 100 -43.00 -8.96 -9.28
N ASN A 101 -42.05 -9.52 -10.04
CA ASN A 101 -41.54 -10.87 -9.80
C ASN A 101 -41.04 -11.04 -8.35
N GLU A 102 -41.26 -12.20 -7.73
CA GLU A 102 -40.61 -12.50 -6.45
C GLU A 102 -39.13 -12.88 -6.67
N HIS A 103 -38.32 -12.75 -5.61
CA HIS A 103 -36.98 -13.29 -5.62
C HIS A 103 -37.03 -14.81 -5.58
N SER A 104 -36.45 -15.46 -6.60
CA SER A 104 -36.43 -16.92 -6.72
C SER A 104 -35.02 -17.44 -6.96
N ASN A 105 -34.77 -18.71 -6.61
CA ASN A 105 -33.48 -19.40 -6.78
C ASN A 105 -32.30 -18.68 -6.10
N HIS A 106 -32.59 -18.03 -4.98
CA HIS A 106 -31.56 -17.62 -4.05
C HIS A 106 -31.22 -18.88 -3.24
N PRO A 107 -29.95 -19.30 -3.14
CA PRO A 107 -29.60 -20.29 -2.13
C PRO A 107 -30.09 -19.74 -0.79
N GLU A 108 -30.79 -20.58 0.00
CA GLU A 108 -31.11 -20.27 1.40
C GLU A 108 -29.81 -19.75 2.03
N GLU A 109 -29.86 -18.48 2.41
CA GLU A 109 -28.80 -17.74 3.08
C GLU A 109 -27.39 -18.21 2.69
N GLU A 110 -26.87 -17.72 1.54
CA GLU A 110 -25.46 -17.39 1.53
C GLU A 110 -25.30 -16.34 2.64
N ASP A 111 -25.04 -16.82 3.86
CA ASP A 111 -24.59 -16.03 4.98
C ASP A 111 -23.43 -15.20 4.45
N PHE A 112 -23.73 -13.97 4.04
CA PHE A 112 -22.73 -12.93 4.04
C PHE A 112 -22.44 -12.75 5.52
N VAL A 113 -21.58 -13.61 6.08
CA VAL A 113 -20.97 -13.43 7.40
C VAL A 113 -20.37 -12.05 7.32
N THR A 114 -21.15 -11.09 7.81
CA THR A 114 -20.84 -9.68 7.71
C THR A 114 -19.72 -9.54 8.69
N ILE A 115 -18.51 -9.40 8.17
CA ILE A 115 -17.30 -9.32 8.99
C ILE A 115 -17.55 -8.22 10.01
N PRO A 116 -17.49 -8.53 11.32
CA PRO A 116 -17.75 -7.53 12.34
C PRO A 116 -16.88 -6.30 12.11
N ILE A 117 -17.43 -5.11 12.32
CA ILE A 117 -16.75 -3.84 12.06
C ILE A 117 -15.40 -3.80 12.80
N ALA A 118 -15.35 -4.27 14.04
CA ALA A 118 -14.12 -4.38 14.82
C ALA A 118 -13.03 -5.23 14.12
N VAL A 119 -13.41 -6.35 13.50
CA VAL A 119 -12.47 -7.21 12.76
C VAL A 119 -12.00 -6.52 11.48
N LYS A 120 -12.90 -5.80 10.79
CA LYS A 120 -12.56 -5.00 9.61
C LYS A 120 -11.55 -3.91 9.96
N GLU A 121 -11.81 -3.12 11.00
CA GLU A 121 -10.91 -2.05 11.45
C GLU A 121 -9.56 -2.61 11.94
N LYS A 122 -9.55 -3.75 12.62
CA LYS A 122 -8.30 -4.43 13.00
C LYS A 122 -7.49 -4.86 11.78
N ILE A 123 -8.13 -5.42 10.75
CA ILE A 123 -7.46 -5.78 9.50
C ILE A 123 -6.86 -4.53 8.83
N LYS A 124 -7.58 -3.40 8.82
CA LYS A 124 -7.07 -2.13 8.28
C LYS A 124 -5.85 -1.65 9.06
N TYR A 125 -5.92 -1.63 10.39
CA TYR A 125 -4.81 -1.24 11.26
C TYR A 125 -3.57 -2.12 11.04
N LEU A 126 -3.73 -3.45 11.05
CA LEU A 126 -2.62 -4.37 10.79
C LEU A 126 -2.03 -4.18 9.39
N ARG A 127 -2.85 -3.81 8.40
CA ARG A 127 -2.38 -3.49 7.05
C ARG A 127 -1.60 -2.18 7.01
N GLN A 128 -2.02 -1.15 7.75
CA GLN A 128 -1.28 0.11 7.88
C GLN A 128 0.10 -0.10 8.50
N LEU A 129 0.24 -1.08 9.41
CA LEU A 129 1.55 -1.54 9.92
C LEU A 129 2.37 -2.36 8.90
N GLY A 130 2.00 -2.38 7.63
CA GLY A 130 2.72 -3.07 6.56
C GLY A 130 2.54 -4.59 6.54
N GLN A 131 1.66 -5.16 7.36
CA GLN A 131 1.54 -6.62 7.44
C GLN A 131 0.94 -7.23 6.15
N THR A 132 1.43 -8.43 5.84
CA THR A 132 0.89 -9.24 4.74
C THR A 132 -0.42 -9.92 5.15
N LYS A 133 -1.26 -10.29 4.18
CA LYS A 133 -2.47 -11.08 4.40
C LYS A 133 -2.24 -12.29 5.32
N ARG A 134 -1.14 -13.01 5.11
CA ARG A 134 -0.77 -14.19 5.90
C ARG A 134 -0.45 -13.83 7.35
N SER A 135 0.26 -12.72 7.57
CA SER A 135 0.57 -12.21 8.91
C SER A 135 -0.68 -11.72 9.64
N ILE A 136 -1.55 -10.98 8.94
CA ILE A 136 -2.82 -10.49 9.48
C ILE A 136 -3.67 -11.66 9.99
N LYS A 137 -3.83 -12.71 9.17
CA LYS A 137 -4.58 -13.91 9.55
C LYS A 137 -4.02 -14.57 10.81
N LYS A 138 -2.70 -14.71 10.91
CA LYS A 138 -2.03 -15.26 12.10
C LYS A 138 -2.27 -14.41 13.34
N ASN A 139 -2.21 -13.09 13.22
CA ASN A 139 -2.45 -12.19 14.35
C ASN A 139 -3.89 -12.22 14.84
N LEU A 140 -4.87 -12.29 13.93
CA LEU A 140 -6.27 -12.48 14.32
C LEU A 140 -6.48 -13.77 15.13
N ILE A 141 -5.92 -14.89 14.67
CA ILE A 141 -5.99 -16.17 15.40
C ILE A 141 -5.31 -16.07 16.77
N LYS A 142 -4.14 -15.42 16.84
CA LYS A 142 -3.40 -15.22 18.09
C LYS A 142 -4.21 -14.42 19.13
N GLU A 143 -5.02 -13.49 18.67
CA GLU A 143 -5.93 -12.68 19.49
C GLU A 143 -7.28 -13.36 19.76
N GLY A 144 -7.47 -14.62 19.37
CA GLY A 144 -8.73 -15.35 19.57
C GLY A 144 -9.86 -14.93 18.64
N ILE A 145 -9.57 -14.13 17.60
CA ILE A 145 -10.55 -13.67 16.60
C ILE A 145 -10.59 -14.69 15.46
N GLN A 146 -11.78 -15.22 15.16
CA GLN A 146 -11.95 -16.08 13.99
C GLN A 146 -11.66 -15.27 12.71
N PRO A 147 -10.62 -15.63 11.94
CA PRO A 147 -10.22 -14.82 10.80
C PRO A 147 -11.24 -14.95 9.66
N PRO A 148 -11.54 -13.85 8.94
CA PRO A 148 -12.27 -13.93 7.69
C PRO A 148 -11.52 -14.77 6.64
N THR A 149 -12.22 -15.11 5.56
CA THR A 149 -11.60 -15.80 4.42
C THR A 149 -10.50 -14.96 3.78
N ASP A 150 -9.56 -15.61 3.10
CA ASP A 150 -8.45 -14.91 2.44
C ASP A 150 -8.94 -13.88 1.41
N ASN A 151 -10.05 -14.14 0.74
CA ASN A 151 -10.68 -13.21 -0.22
C ASN A 151 -11.26 -11.98 0.49
N GLN A 152 -11.92 -12.19 1.63
CA GLN A 152 -12.44 -11.10 2.45
C GLN A 152 -11.32 -10.20 3.00
N ILE A 153 -10.23 -10.80 3.51
CA ILE A 153 -9.06 -10.04 3.95
C ILE A 153 -8.45 -9.27 2.78
N GLN A 154 -8.31 -9.90 1.60
CA GLN A 154 -7.77 -9.24 0.41
C GLN A 154 -8.64 -8.05 -0.03
N TYR A 155 -9.96 -8.21 -0.01
CA TYR A 155 -10.89 -7.13 -0.34
C TYR A 155 -10.74 -5.94 0.62
N ILE A 156 -10.63 -6.18 1.93
CA ILE A 156 -10.41 -5.12 2.93
C ILE A 156 -9.06 -4.44 2.69
N ILE A 157 -7.98 -5.21 2.46
CA ILE A 157 -6.66 -4.67 2.14
C ILE A 157 -6.72 -3.76 0.90
N ASN A 158 -7.42 -4.19 -0.15
CA ASN A 158 -7.56 -3.41 -1.38
C ASN A 158 -8.36 -2.13 -1.13
N SER A 159 -9.38 -2.15 -0.25
CA SER A 159 -10.10 -0.92 0.13
C SER A 159 -9.20 0.09 0.85
N VAL A 160 -8.28 -0.37 1.71
CA VAL A 160 -7.29 0.48 2.38
C VAL A 160 -6.27 1.03 1.37
N SER A 161 -5.90 0.26 0.36
CA SER A 161 -4.97 0.71 -0.69
C SER A 161 -5.56 1.83 -1.54
N ILE A 162 -6.88 1.90 -1.69
CA ILE A 162 -7.57 2.98 -2.40
C ILE A 162 -7.55 4.26 -1.55
N ASP A 163 -7.75 4.14 -0.23
CA ASP A 163 -7.69 5.26 0.70
C ASP A 163 -6.25 5.77 0.93
N ASN A 164 -5.27 4.88 0.92
CA ASN A 164 -3.83 5.18 1.09
C ASN A 164 -3.16 5.68 -0.20
N ASN A 165 -3.86 5.76 -1.34
CA ASN A 165 -3.31 6.32 -2.57
C ASN A 165 -3.23 7.86 -2.55
N LYS A 166 -3.53 8.47 -1.40
CA LYS A 166 -3.04 9.81 -1.08
C LYS A 166 -1.55 9.69 -0.72
N ASN A 167 -0.70 9.92 -1.71
CA ASN A 167 0.72 10.20 -1.46
C ASN A 167 0.81 11.30 -0.40
N CYS A 168 1.48 11.01 0.72
CA CYS A 168 1.79 12.01 1.74
C CYS A 168 2.54 13.15 1.05
N ARG A 169 1.96 14.35 1.03
CA ARG A 169 2.64 15.52 0.46
C ARG A 169 3.79 15.89 1.36
N MET A 170 4.85 16.47 0.79
CA MET A 170 6.01 16.88 1.58
C MET A 170 5.64 17.89 2.68
N ASN A 171 4.63 18.75 2.43
CA ASN A 171 4.10 19.66 3.44
C ASN A 171 3.37 18.93 4.58
N GLU A 172 2.63 17.87 4.28
CA GLU A 172 1.98 17.03 5.30
C GLU A 172 3.04 16.32 6.16
N LEU A 173 4.13 15.85 5.55
CA LEU A 173 5.27 15.28 6.29
C LEU A 173 5.96 16.34 7.16
N LYS A 174 6.14 17.56 6.66
CA LYS A 174 6.69 18.68 7.43
C LYS A 174 5.83 19.00 8.64
N GLU A 175 4.51 19.17 8.45
CA GLU A 175 3.55 19.41 9.53
C GLU A 175 3.59 18.27 10.57
N TRP A 176 3.68 17.02 10.10
CA TRP A 176 3.84 15.88 10.99
C TRP A 176 5.14 15.96 11.80
N CYS A 177 6.27 16.30 11.17
CA CYS A 177 7.54 16.47 11.86
C CYS A 177 7.52 17.59 12.89
N GLU A 178 6.90 18.73 12.58
CA GLU A 178 6.71 19.84 13.50
C GLU A 178 5.90 19.41 14.73
N LEU A 179 4.78 18.72 14.52
CA LEU A 179 3.90 18.25 15.60
C LEU A 179 4.56 17.21 16.52
N HIS A 180 5.53 16.45 16.02
CA HIS A 180 6.21 15.37 16.76
C HIS A 180 7.65 15.72 17.16
N SER A 181 8.03 17.01 17.13
CA SER A 181 9.38 17.46 17.48
C SER A 181 9.65 17.56 18.99
N THR A 182 8.62 17.41 19.82
CA THR A 182 8.74 17.46 21.28
C THR A 182 9.09 16.09 21.84
N ILE A 183 10.08 16.04 22.73
CA ILE A 183 10.50 14.82 23.44
C ILE A 183 9.35 14.40 24.38
N PRO A 184 8.82 13.17 24.29
CA PRO A 184 7.78 12.68 25.20
C PRO A 184 8.31 12.55 26.63
N GLU A 185 7.67 13.21 27.59
CA GLU A 185 8.09 13.18 29.01
C GLU A 185 7.66 11.92 29.77
N ASN A 186 6.59 11.24 29.32
CA ASN A 186 5.90 10.17 30.08
C ASN A 186 5.65 8.89 29.26
N ASP A 187 6.31 8.73 28.11
CA ASP A 187 6.10 7.57 27.23
C ASP A 187 7.41 7.23 26.52
N ASP A 188 8.21 6.38 27.15
CA ASP A 188 9.52 5.92 26.65
C ASP A 188 9.42 5.14 25.34
N ASP A 189 8.23 4.62 25.00
CA ASP A 189 7.98 3.85 23.79
C ASP A 189 7.52 4.74 22.61
N LYS A 190 7.30 6.03 22.85
CA LYS A 190 6.81 6.95 21.83
C LYS A 190 7.95 7.52 20.99
N VAL A 191 7.89 7.25 19.68
CA VAL A 191 8.79 7.84 18.69
C VAL A 191 8.53 9.34 18.52
N PHE A 192 9.60 10.11 18.31
CA PHE A 192 9.54 11.56 18.08
C PHE A 192 10.59 11.98 17.03
N VAL A 193 10.50 13.22 16.57
CA VAL A 193 11.42 13.80 15.58
C VAL A 193 12.52 14.57 16.29
N GLY A 194 13.72 14.00 16.33
CA GLY A 194 14.87 14.62 16.98
C GLY A 194 15.43 15.85 16.26
N LYS A 195 15.41 15.82 14.92
CA LYS A 195 15.82 16.93 14.04
C LYS A 195 15.22 16.71 12.66
N PHE A 196 14.85 17.80 11.98
CA PHE A 196 14.52 17.79 10.56
C PHE A 196 14.90 19.13 9.94
N GLU A 197 15.26 19.09 8.66
CA GLU A 197 15.48 20.28 7.82
C GLU A 197 14.59 20.14 6.60
N TYR A 198 13.91 21.22 6.23
CA TYR A 198 13.00 21.25 5.09
C TYR A 198 13.43 22.37 4.15
N VAL A 199 13.82 22.00 2.94
CA VAL A 199 14.16 22.94 1.86
C VAL A 199 13.13 22.77 0.76
N SER A 200 12.20 23.73 0.65
CA SER A 200 11.33 23.85 -0.51
C SER A 200 12.11 24.50 -1.64
N ASP A 201 12.64 23.70 -2.56
CA ASP A 201 13.12 24.28 -3.81
C ASP A 201 11.91 24.60 -4.70
N CYS A 202 11.78 25.91 -4.96
CA CYS A 202 11.02 26.65 -5.97
C CYS A 202 9.46 26.77 -5.96
N GLU A 203 9.04 28.03 -6.13
CA GLU A 203 7.75 28.54 -6.63
C GLU A 203 7.44 28.14 -8.10
N SER A 204 7.94 27.00 -8.58
CA SER A 204 7.65 26.51 -9.92
C SER A 204 6.93 25.18 -9.85
N ASP A 205 5.70 25.16 -10.36
CA ASP A 205 4.78 24.04 -10.45
C ASP A 205 5.49 22.69 -10.72
N PHE A 206 5.77 21.95 -9.65
CA PHE A 206 6.17 20.55 -9.77
C PHE A 206 4.98 19.76 -10.31
N SER A 207 5.16 19.18 -11.51
CA SER A 207 4.21 18.19 -12.02
C SER A 207 4.04 17.05 -11.00
N PRO A 208 2.82 16.56 -10.74
CA PRO A 208 2.52 15.60 -9.65
C PRO A 208 3.20 14.22 -9.76
N THR A 209 4.03 14.01 -10.78
CA THR A 209 4.58 12.70 -11.17
C THR A 209 6.05 12.49 -10.83
N GLN A 210 6.74 13.45 -10.17
CA GLN A 210 8.16 13.32 -9.77
C GLN A 210 8.40 13.08 -8.27
N HIS A 211 7.36 12.74 -7.50
CA HIS A 211 7.49 12.47 -6.06
C HIS A 211 8.03 11.07 -5.70
N GLU A 212 8.47 10.28 -6.67
CA GLU A 212 8.85 8.89 -6.41
C GLU A 212 10.38 8.73 -6.45
N ASN A 213 10.96 8.50 -5.25
CA ASN A 213 12.32 8.00 -4.95
C ASN A 213 13.27 8.98 -4.23
N PHE A 214 12.85 9.54 -3.08
CA PHE A 214 13.81 10.05 -2.09
C PHE A 214 14.49 8.88 -1.36
N PRO A 215 15.83 8.82 -1.30
CA PRO A 215 16.53 7.84 -0.49
C PRO A 215 16.10 7.87 0.98
N ILE A 216 16.07 6.68 1.59
CA ILE A 216 15.78 6.52 3.02
C ILE A 216 17.03 5.97 3.70
N ILE A 217 17.64 6.80 4.53
CA ILE A 217 18.75 6.40 5.39
C ILE A 217 18.16 5.85 6.68
N THR A 218 18.61 4.67 7.08
CA THR A 218 18.25 4.06 8.37
C THR A 218 19.51 3.75 9.15
N GLY A 219 19.46 3.96 10.46
CA GLY A 219 20.58 3.68 11.34
C GLY A 219 20.14 3.11 12.68
N GLY A 220 21.06 2.39 13.31
CA GLY A 220 20.86 1.77 14.59
C GLY A 220 22.18 1.62 15.34
N THR A 221 22.08 1.42 16.64
CA THR A 221 23.21 1.11 17.51
C THR A 221 23.07 -0.31 18.03
N THR A 222 24.19 -0.98 18.30
CA THR A 222 24.17 -2.30 18.93
C THR A 222 24.51 -2.22 20.41
N ASP A 223 23.80 -2.98 21.24
CA ASP A 223 24.11 -3.10 22.66
C ASP A 223 25.18 -4.18 22.94
N ARG A 224 25.50 -4.38 24.22
CA ARG A 224 26.45 -5.42 24.68
C ARG A 224 25.97 -6.85 24.37
N ASN A 225 24.68 -7.04 24.18
CA ASN A 225 24.07 -8.31 23.81
C ASN A 225 24.04 -8.50 22.27
N LYS A 226 24.67 -7.59 21.51
CA LYS A 226 24.71 -7.59 20.04
C LYS A 226 23.32 -7.46 19.40
N SER A 227 22.35 -6.93 20.14
CA SER A 227 21.03 -6.60 19.60
C SER A 227 21.09 -5.23 18.93
N LEU A 228 20.55 -5.15 17.71
CA LEU A 228 20.45 -3.90 16.97
C LEU A 228 19.20 -3.13 17.42
N HIS A 229 19.40 -1.89 17.84
CA HIS A 229 18.35 -0.96 18.23
C HIS A 229 18.30 0.16 17.19
N PRO A 230 17.21 0.29 16.41
CA PRO A 230 17.03 1.41 15.50
C PRO A 230 17.07 2.73 16.27
N VAL A 231 17.82 3.71 15.78
CA VAL A 231 17.96 5.03 16.44
C VAL A 231 17.45 6.18 15.60
N GLY A 232 17.23 5.95 14.29
CA GLY A 232 16.71 6.99 13.43
C GLY A 232 16.44 6.53 12.01
N VAL A 233 15.62 7.32 11.33
CA VAL A 233 15.34 7.26 9.91
C VAL A 233 15.44 8.68 9.36
N ALA A 234 16.07 8.86 8.20
CA ALA A 234 16.06 10.12 7.47
C ALA A 234 15.60 9.88 6.04
N VAL A 235 14.77 10.80 5.54
CA VAL A 235 14.41 10.88 4.12
C VAL A 235 15.25 12.00 3.54
N THR A 236 16.12 11.68 2.60
CA THR A 236 17.11 12.61 2.07
C THR A 236 16.93 12.81 0.58
N ARG A 237 17.51 13.88 0.02
CA ARG A 237 17.48 14.11 -1.42
C ARG A 237 18.38 13.13 -2.16
N ASN A 238 19.53 12.84 -1.58
CA ASN A 238 20.56 11.98 -2.14
C ASN A 238 21.14 11.09 -1.02
N GLU A 239 22.28 10.46 -1.29
CA GLU A 239 23.07 9.70 -0.31
C GLU A 239 24.52 10.24 -0.27
N THR A 240 24.68 11.56 -0.13
CA THR A 240 26.01 12.19 -0.03
C THR A 240 26.55 12.16 1.40
N ASP A 241 27.82 12.54 1.58
CA ASP A 241 28.42 12.66 2.90
C ASP A 241 27.83 13.79 3.74
N GLU A 242 27.19 14.79 3.13
CA GLU A 242 26.36 15.77 3.84
C GLU A 242 25.08 15.11 4.39
N ASP A 243 24.38 14.31 3.57
CA ASP A 243 23.15 13.62 3.98
C ASP A 243 23.42 12.66 5.16
N TYR A 244 24.50 11.88 5.08
CA TYR A 244 24.92 11.02 6.19
C TYR A 244 25.41 11.82 7.41
N GLY A 245 26.14 12.92 7.20
CA GLY A 245 26.56 13.81 8.28
C GLY A 245 25.37 14.44 9.02
N PHE A 246 24.32 14.83 8.28
CA PHE A 246 23.06 15.30 8.85
C PHE A 246 22.39 14.19 9.70
N PHE A 247 22.31 12.97 9.17
CA PHE A 247 21.76 11.84 9.94
C PHE A 247 22.52 11.61 11.25
N PHE A 248 23.86 11.52 11.20
CA PHE A 248 24.68 11.26 12.37
C PHE A 248 24.65 12.41 13.40
N SER A 249 24.67 13.66 12.94
CA SER A 249 24.56 14.83 13.82
C SER A 249 23.19 14.88 14.49
N SER A 250 22.11 14.58 13.76
CA SER A 250 20.76 14.48 14.31
C SER A 250 20.69 13.44 15.43
N VAL A 251 21.25 12.25 15.23
CA VAL A 251 21.31 11.20 16.28
C VAL A 251 22.10 11.68 17.49
N LYS A 252 23.28 12.29 17.28
CA LYS A 252 24.13 12.79 18.37
C LYS A 252 23.44 13.87 19.19
N GLU A 253 22.96 14.92 18.52
CA GLU A 253 22.27 16.06 19.16
C GLU A 253 21.03 15.59 19.93
N THR A 254 20.26 14.66 19.35
CA THR A 254 19.06 14.12 20.01
C THR A 254 19.42 13.32 21.26
N TYR A 255 20.43 12.45 21.18
CA TYR A 255 20.91 11.70 22.33
C TYR A 255 21.40 12.63 23.45
N GLU A 256 22.22 13.62 23.09
CA GLU A 256 22.77 14.59 24.03
C GLU A 256 21.67 15.41 24.72
N LYS A 257 20.61 15.78 23.99
CA LYS A 257 19.42 16.45 24.56
C LYS A 257 18.63 15.54 25.50
N CYS A 258 18.41 14.27 25.15
CA CYS A 258 17.58 13.37 25.95
C CYS A 258 18.27 12.89 27.23
N TYR A 259 19.59 12.70 27.18
CA TYR A 259 20.33 12.05 28.26
C TYR A 259 21.35 12.95 28.95
N GLU A 260 21.49 14.20 28.50
CA GLU A 260 22.47 15.19 29.00
C GLU A 260 23.90 14.62 29.02
N LYS A 261 24.22 13.76 28.05
CA LYS A 261 25.48 13.02 27.94
C LYS A 261 26.04 13.09 26.54
N ASN A 262 27.34 13.37 26.44
CA ASN A 262 28.05 13.35 25.18
C ASN A 262 28.03 11.95 24.54
N LEU A 263 27.63 11.88 23.28
CA LEU A 263 27.71 10.66 22.48
C LEU A 263 28.95 10.72 21.60
N ASN A 264 29.87 9.77 21.78
CA ASN A 264 31.02 9.59 20.89
C ASN A 264 31.13 8.13 20.43
N LEU A 265 30.66 7.86 19.21
CA LEU A 265 30.74 6.54 18.60
C LEU A 265 32.08 6.37 17.88
N THR A 266 32.79 5.27 18.12
CA THR A 266 34.13 5.06 17.52
C THR A 266 34.17 3.96 16.45
N ILE A 267 33.09 3.19 16.32
CA ILE A 267 32.99 2.05 15.40
C ILE A 267 31.80 2.26 14.48
N LEU A 268 32.02 2.18 13.17
CA LEU A 268 30.99 2.28 12.15
C LEU A 268 30.82 0.94 11.42
N ILE A 269 29.60 0.42 11.43
CA ILE A 269 29.19 -0.76 10.64
C ILE A 269 28.15 -0.30 9.62
N ALA A 270 28.50 -0.33 8.34
CA ALA A 270 27.63 0.05 7.23
C ALA A 270 28.11 -0.60 5.93
N ASP A 271 27.44 -0.39 4.79
CA ASP A 271 27.96 -0.85 3.50
C ASP A 271 29.31 -0.18 3.15
N ASN A 272 29.90 -0.49 1.99
CA ASN A 272 31.23 0.04 1.63
C ASN A 272 31.17 1.42 0.94
N ALA A 273 30.08 2.20 1.10
CA ALA A 273 29.98 3.52 0.49
C ALA A 273 30.90 4.54 1.22
N PRO A 274 31.80 5.25 0.50
CA PRO A 274 32.67 6.27 1.09
C PRO A 274 31.89 7.42 1.73
N ALA A 275 30.74 7.79 1.16
CA ALA A 275 29.88 8.86 1.66
C ALA A 275 29.47 8.66 3.13
N ILE A 276 29.16 7.41 3.52
CA ILE A 276 28.80 7.08 4.91
C ILE A 276 29.99 7.31 5.84
N THR A 277 31.18 6.85 5.44
CA THR A 277 32.41 6.99 6.23
C THR A 277 32.76 8.47 6.42
N ASN A 278 32.70 9.25 5.34
CA ASN A 278 32.98 10.69 5.37
C ASN A 278 31.95 11.42 6.25
N GLY A 279 30.65 11.14 6.08
CA GLY A 279 29.59 11.73 6.90
C GLY A 279 29.73 11.38 8.39
N PHE A 280 30.13 10.15 8.71
CA PHE A 280 30.40 9.75 10.10
C PHE A 280 31.59 10.51 10.70
N GLN A 281 32.68 10.64 9.96
CA GLN A 281 33.90 11.34 10.41
C GLN A 281 33.68 12.84 10.59
N LYS A 282 32.67 13.45 9.95
CA LYS A 282 32.26 14.83 10.21
C LYS A 282 31.69 15.02 11.63
N VAL A 283 31.20 13.95 12.28
CA VAL A 283 30.45 14.01 13.55
C VAL A 283 31.13 13.28 14.70
N PHE A 284 31.81 12.17 14.42
CA PHE A 284 32.37 11.24 15.39
C PHE A 284 33.83 10.84 15.08
N GLU A 285 34.56 10.40 16.10
CA GLU A 285 35.94 9.94 15.97
C GLU A 285 36.00 8.47 15.50
N LEU A 286 36.08 8.25 14.19
CA LEU A 286 36.16 6.90 13.61
C LEU A 286 37.50 6.21 13.94
N LYS A 287 37.46 5.19 14.80
CA LYS A 287 38.60 4.32 15.10
C LYS A 287 38.58 3.03 14.28
N GLN A 288 37.40 2.54 13.94
CA GLN A 288 37.26 1.30 13.18
C GLN A 288 36.04 1.35 12.25
N ARG A 289 36.28 1.04 10.98
CA ARG A 289 35.24 0.81 9.97
C ARG A 289 35.10 -0.68 9.72
N VAL A 290 33.86 -1.16 9.74
CA VAL A 290 33.53 -2.56 9.42
C VAL A 290 32.47 -2.57 8.33
N ASN A 291 32.65 -3.43 7.34
CA ASN A 291 31.62 -3.67 6.32
C ASN A 291 30.48 -4.48 6.91
N CYS A 292 29.25 -4.03 6.67
CA CYS A 292 28.06 -4.72 7.11
C CYS A 292 27.97 -6.09 6.44
N TRP A 293 28.03 -7.17 7.23
CA TRP A 293 28.02 -8.53 6.72
C TRP A 293 26.79 -8.83 5.85
N ALA A 294 25.61 -8.30 6.20
CA ALA A 294 24.41 -8.49 5.38
C ALA A 294 24.58 -7.91 3.96
N HIS A 295 25.24 -6.76 3.83
CA HIS A 295 25.55 -6.16 2.52
C HIS A 295 26.64 -6.93 1.78
N VAL A 296 27.72 -7.33 2.48
CA VAL A 296 28.77 -8.17 1.91
C VAL A 296 28.18 -9.48 1.37
N TYR A 297 27.36 -10.16 2.17
CA TYR A 297 26.74 -11.42 1.83
C TYR A 297 25.77 -11.29 0.63
N ARG A 298 24.89 -10.29 0.62
CA ARG A 298 23.99 -10.01 -0.52
C ARG A 298 24.77 -9.68 -1.79
N ASN A 299 25.89 -8.96 -1.66
CA ASN A 299 26.76 -8.65 -2.78
C ASN A 299 27.45 -9.92 -3.32
N ILE A 300 27.90 -10.82 -2.45
CA ILE A 300 28.43 -12.13 -2.87
C ILE A 300 27.34 -12.93 -3.59
N GLU A 301 26.13 -13.01 -3.03
CA GLU A 301 25.02 -13.74 -3.64
C GLU A 301 24.63 -13.18 -5.01
N SER A 302 24.65 -11.86 -5.21
CA SER A 302 24.32 -11.26 -6.51
C SER A 302 25.32 -11.66 -7.60
N HIS A 303 26.59 -11.77 -7.26
CA HIS A 303 27.66 -12.21 -8.17
C HIS A 303 27.67 -13.72 -8.41
N LEU A 304 27.08 -14.51 -7.50
CA LEU A 304 26.93 -15.95 -7.67
C LEU A 304 25.68 -16.33 -8.48
N ARG A 305 24.83 -15.37 -8.88
CA ARG A 305 23.64 -15.65 -9.73
C ARG A 305 23.95 -16.42 -11.03
N PRO A 306 25.07 -16.18 -11.74
CA PRO A 306 25.41 -16.93 -12.95
C PRO A 306 26.00 -18.33 -12.66
N VAL A 307 26.37 -18.63 -11.42
CA VAL A 307 26.98 -19.89 -11.02
C VAL A 307 25.89 -20.94 -10.78
N ASN A 308 26.20 -22.24 -11.03
CA ASN A 308 25.26 -23.31 -10.72
C ASN A 308 24.89 -23.29 -9.22
N LYS A 309 23.61 -23.49 -8.90
CA LYS A 309 23.08 -23.47 -7.52
C LYS A 309 23.86 -24.33 -6.52
N VAL A 310 24.31 -25.52 -6.94
CA VAL A 310 25.04 -26.45 -6.07
C VAL A 310 26.43 -25.90 -5.73
N GLU A 311 27.12 -25.33 -6.72
CA GLU A 311 28.42 -24.71 -6.54
C GLU A 311 28.32 -23.41 -5.75
N ALA A 312 27.35 -22.55 -6.07
CA ALA A 312 27.06 -21.32 -5.34
C ALA A 312 26.79 -21.59 -3.86
N ALA A 313 26.03 -22.64 -3.53
CA ALA A 313 25.77 -23.03 -2.14
C ALA A 313 27.06 -23.45 -1.41
N ARG A 314 27.97 -24.18 -2.08
CA ARG A 314 29.27 -24.56 -1.52
C ARG A 314 30.19 -23.36 -1.32
N ILE A 315 30.20 -22.42 -2.27
CA ILE A 315 30.96 -21.16 -2.16
C ILE A 315 30.47 -20.36 -0.95
N LEU A 316 29.15 -20.19 -0.82
CA LEU A 316 28.56 -19.44 0.30
C LEU A 316 28.83 -20.10 1.66
N GLU A 317 28.89 -21.44 1.72
CA GLU A 317 29.24 -22.13 2.94
C GLU A 317 30.70 -21.87 3.34
N ASP A 318 31.65 -21.96 2.40
CA ASP A 318 33.04 -21.62 2.70
C ASP A 318 33.19 -20.15 3.16
N VAL A 319 32.49 -19.22 2.50
CA VAL A 319 32.45 -17.80 2.87
C VAL A 319 31.94 -17.60 4.31
N LYS A 320 30.90 -18.34 4.72
CA LYS A 320 30.40 -18.32 6.10
C LYS A 320 31.41 -18.87 7.10
N GLN A 321 32.23 -19.85 6.72
CA GLN A 321 33.28 -20.36 7.61
C GLN A 321 34.41 -19.35 7.77
N ILE A 322 34.83 -18.69 6.68
CA ILE A 322 35.83 -17.62 6.72
C ILE A 322 35.38 -16.45 7.60
N GLN A 323 34.11 -16.07 7.54
CA GLN A 323 33.56 -14.99 8.35
C GLN A 323 33.67 -15.22 9.88
N LYS A 324 33.76 -16.48 10.32
CA LYS A 324 33.91 -16.83 11.75
C LYS A 324 35.35 -16.73 12.24
N ILE A 325 36.31 -16.43 11.36
CA ILE A 325 37.73 -16.36 11.71
C ILE A 325 38.03 -14.97 12.26
N PHE A 326 38.36 -14.89 13.55
CA PHE A 326 38.70 -13.65 14.24
C PHE A 326 40.20 -13.34 14.22
N ASP A 327 41.04 -14.33 13.96
CA ASP A 327 42.49 -14.15 13.86
C ASP A 327 42.86 -13.59 12.47
N PRO A 328 43.51 -12.41 12.38
CA PRO A 328 43.80 -11.77 11.10
C PRO A 328 44.72 -12.59 10.18
N GLN A 329 45.68 -13.33 10.75
CA GLN A 329 46.63 -14.12 9.98
C GLN A 329 45.98 -15.38 9.42
N LEU A 330 45.16 -16.04 10.24
CA LEU A 330 44.35 -17.18 9.82
C LEU A 330 43.30 -16.73 8.79
N PHE A 331 42.68 -15.56 8.98
CA PHE A 331 41.71 -15.01 8.03
C PHE A 331 42.36 -14.80 6.66
N ALA A 332 43.51 -14.12 6.62
CA ALA A 332 44.26 -13.90 5.37
C ALA A 332 44.65 -15.22 4.70
N THR A 333 45.09 -16.21 5.50
CA THR A 333 45.44 -17.55 4.99
C THR A 333 44.22 -18.28 4.44
N SER A 334 43.08 -18.24 5.13
CA SER A 334 41.84 -18.86 4.70
C SER A 334 41.26 -18.21 3.44
N VAL A 335 41.35 -16.89 3.30
CA VAL A 335 40.98 -16.17 2.06
C VAL A 335 41.87 -16.63 0.91
N LYS A 336 43.19 -16.78 1.12
CA LYS A 336 44.11 -17.31 0.11
C LYS A 336 43.73 -18.74 -0.32
N LEU A 337 43.53 -19.64 0.64
CA LEU A 337 43.13 -21.02 0.37
C LEU A 337 41.77 -21.13 -0.34
N PHE A 338 40.83 -20.28 0.03
CA PHE A 338 39.54 -20.17 -0.65
C PHE A 338 39.71 -19.79 -2.12
N ARG A 339 40.52 -18.77 -2.42
CA ARG A 339 40.78 -18.35 -3.80
C ARG A 339 41.42 -19.49 -4.59
N GLU A 340 42.41 -20.17 -4.02
CA GLU A 340 43.07 -21.31 -4.66
C GLU A 340 42.10 -22.47 -4.95
N LYS A 341 41.23 -22.81 -3.99
CA LYS A 341 40.21 -23.86 -4.14
C LYS A 341 39.30 -23.56 -5.32
N TRP A 342 38.72 -22.37 -5.35
CA TRP A 342 37.69 -22.05 -6.35
C TRP A 342 38.24 -21.64 -7.72
N ASN A 343 39.48 -21.13 -7.79
CA ASN A 343 40.17 -20.94 -9.06
C ASN A 343 40.46 -22.27 -9.78
N ARG A 344 40.69 -23.37 -9.05
CA ARG A 344 40.94 -24.71 -9.64
C ARG A 344 39.70 -25.36 -10.24
N VAL A 345 38.51 -24.97 -9.81
CA VAL A 345 37.23 -25.56 -10.27
C VAL A 345 36.89 -25.11 -11.70
N ASN A 346 37.58 -24.07 -12.23
CA ASN A 346 37.63 -23.66 -13.63
C ASN A 346 36.28 -23.70 -14.37
N SER A 347 35.21 -23.27 -13.71
CA SER A 347 33.96 -22.94 -14.38
C SER A 347 34.11 -21.52 -14.95
N ALA A 348 33.73 -21.31 -16.21
CA ALA A 348 33.71 -19.99 -16.85
C ALA A 348 32.92 -18.94 -16.04
N SER A 349 32.10 -19.39 -15.08
CA SER A 349 31.31 -18.59 -14.15
C SER A 349 32.08 -18.07 -12.92
N PHE A 350 33.29 -18.57 -12.60
CA PHE A 350 34.08 -18.09 -11.45
C PHE A 350 35.09 -16.98 -11.78
N GLN A 351 35.49 -16.81 -13.05
CA GLN A 351 36.40 -15.73 -13.46
C GLN A 351 35.80 -14.33 -13.20
N THR A 352 34.47 -14.21 -13.21
CA THR A 352 33.75 -12.97 -12.83
C THR A 352 33.79 -12.70 -11.32
N PHE A 353 34.01 -13.73 -10.49
CA PHE A 353 34.02 -13.63 -9.03
C PHE A 353 35.41 -13.27 -8.46
N SER A 354 36.50 -13.67 -9.15
CA SER A 354 37.89 -13.51 -8.69
C SER A 354 38.31 -12.05 -8.46
N ILE A 355 37.65 -11.11 -9.12
CA ILE A 355 37.93 -9.66 -9.05
C ILE A 355 37.42 -9.03 -7.73
N LEU A 356 36.46 -9.67 -7.04
CA LEU A 356 35.71 -9.04 -5.93
C LEU A 356 36.16 -9.40 -4.51
N MET A 357 37.06 -10.38 -4.33
CA MET A 357 37.62 -10.66 -3.01
C MET A 357 38.57 -9.56 -2.48
N VAL A 358 38.69 -8.43 -3.18
CA VAL A 358 39.34 -7.21 -2.70
C VAL A 358 38.41 -6.41 -1.75
N CYS A 359 37.11 -6.77 -1.67
CA CYS A 359 36.10 -6.03 -0.90
C CYS A 359 35.64 -6.70 0.41
N ILE A 360 36.23 -7.84 0.78
CA ILE A 360 36.12 -8.43 2.13
C ILE A 360 37.40 -8.09 2.87
#